data_AF-A0A7X8T5D6-F1
#
_entry.id   AF-A0A7X8T5D6-F1
#
_cell.length_a   1.000
_cell.length_b   1.000
_cell.length_c   1.000
_cell.angle_alpha   90.00
_cell.angle_beta   90.00
_cell.angle_gamma   90.00
#
_symmetry.space_group_name_H-M   'P 1'
#
loop_
_entity.id
_entity.type
_entity.pdbx_description
1 polymer ?
#
loop_
_entity_poly.entity_id
_entity_poly.type
_entity_poly.pdbx_seq_one_letter_code
_entity_poly.pdbx_strand_id
1 'polypeptide(L)'
;MMFRRARNIVALTALATVAVYGSFMPAAAAGADMGYAVVPTAIIYPGETIDGGQLQEVEVTNPNLAAGYAKSIEEVSGMISKRTLLPGRTIPVGALREPYTVTRGSQIRLVFSMGMMTISAAGSPLEDGFTGQVIRARNMDSGVIVSGTVLADGTIHVAAK
;
A
#
# COMPACT_ATOMS: atom_id res chain seq x y z
N MET A 1 -63.67 72.34 2.63
CA MET A 1 -63.56 73.04 3.94
C MET A 1 -62.45 72.36 4.73
N MET A 2 -61.21 72.86 4.68
CA MET A 2 -60.64 73.97 5.46
C MET A 2 -59.95 73.48 6.76
N PHE A 3 -58.62 73.64 6.75
CA PHE A 3 -57.77 74.12 7.85
C PHE A 3 -57.52 73.20 9.06
N ARG A 4 -56.35 73.13 9.73
CA ARG A 4 -54.97 73.63 9.56
C ARG A 4 -54.24 73.20 10.86
N ARG A 5 -52.95 72.81 10.81
CA ARG A 5 -51.81 73.32 11.62
C ARG A 5 -50.78 72.26 12.01
N ALA A 6 -49.55 72.61 11.67
CA ALA A 6 -48.30 72.07 12.14
C ALA A 6 -48.04 72.34 13.63
N ARG A 7 -47.21 71.51 14.28
CA ARG A 7 -46.01 71.98 15.01
C ARG A 7 -45.08 70.82 15.38
N ASN A 8 -43.79 71.03 15.12
CA ASN A 8 -42.65 70.25 15.60
C ASN A 8 -42.55 70.27 17.15
N ILE A 9 -41.78 69.35 17.74
CA ILE A 9 -40.57 69.59 18.56
C ILE A 9 -40.11 68.27 19.25
N VAL A 10 -38.90 67.83 18.90
CA VAL A 10 -37.76 67.31 19.71
C VAL A 10 -38.05 66.39 20.91
N ALA A 11 -37.45 65.19 20.92
CA ALA A 11 -36.35 64.82 21.84
C ALA A 11 -36.23 63.29 22.04
N LEU A 12 -34.97 62.84 22.10
CA LEU A 12 -34.49 61.68 22.87
C LEU A 12 -35.09 60.30 22.58
N THR A 13 -34.32 59.46 21.90
CA THR A 13 -33.70 58.28 22.54
C THR A 13 -32.72 57.64 21.56
N ALA A 14 -31.45 58.03 21.67
CA ALA A 14 -30.34 57.28 21.08
C ALA A 14 -30.00 56.15 22.05
N LEU A 15 -30.33 54.90 21.71
CA LEU A 15 -29.85 53.71 22.40
C LEU A 15 -29.58 52.59 21.38
N ALA A 16 -28.31 52.52 21.00
CA ALA A 16 -27.50 51.33 20.82
C ALA A 16 -28.16 50.05 20.25
N THR A 17 -27.85 49.76 18.97
CA THR A 17 -27.59 48.39 18.53
C THR A 17 -26.49 48.40 17.45
N VAL A 18 -25.25 48.13 17.86
CA VAL A 18 -24.16 47.76 16.95
C VAL A 18 -24.44 46.32 16.51
N ALA A 19 -25.02 46.17 15.32
CA ALA A 19 -25.20 44.87 14.68
C ALA A 19 -23.85 44.40 14.14
N VAL A 20 -23.18 43.56 14.92
CA VAL A 20 -22.03 42.77 14.47
C VAL A 20 -22.52 41.83 13.38
N TYR A 21 -22.29 42.19 12.12
CA TYR A 21 -22.40 41.24 11.01
C TYR A 21 -21.22 40.27 11.10
N GLY A 22 -21.42 39.24 11.92
CA GLY A 22 -20.55 38.08 11.99
C GLY A 22 -20.49 37.43 10.61
N SER A 23 -19.29 37.41 10.04
CA SER A 23 -18.88 36.64 8.89
C SER A 23 -19.43 35.21 8.94
N PHE A 24 -20.41 34.92 8.09
CA PHE A 24 -20.76 33.57 7.71
C PHE A 24 -19.63 33.04 6.82
N MET A 25 -18.61 32.44 7.43
CA MET A 25 -17.75 31.52 6.71
C MET A 25 -18.59 30.26 6.43
N PRO A 26 -18.77 29.85 5.18
CA PRO A 26 -19.21 28.49 4.93
C PRO A 26 -18.05 27.60 5.37
N ALA A 27 -18.26 26.82 6.42
CA ALA A 27 -17.37 25.72 6.73
C ALA A 27 -17.32 24.86 5.47
N ALA A 28 -16.17 24.85 4.81
CA ALA A 28 -15.87 23.84 3.82
C ALA A 28 -16.08 22.51 4.54
N ALA A 29 -17.19 21.83 4.24
CA ALA A 29 -17.31 20.43 4.48
C ALA A 29 -16.17 19.80 3.68
N ALA A 30 -15.02 19.65 4.34
CA ALA A 30 -14.06 18.64 3.98
C ALA A 30 -14.84 17.34 4.07
N GLY A 31 -15.50 16.98 2.97
CA GLY A 31 -15.75 15.59 2.67
C GLY A 31 -14.37 14.97 2.79
N ALA A 32 -14.14 14.32 3.93
CA ALA A 32 -13.08 13.36 4.05
C ALA A 32 -13.36 12.44 2.87
N ASP A 33 -12.53 12.56 1.84
CA ASP A 33 -12.48 11.60 0.75
C ASP A 33 -12.18 10.28 1.45
N MET A 34 -13.25 9.56 1.80
CA MET A 34 -13.14 8.37 2.61
C MET A 34 -12.65 7.31 1.63
N GLY A 35 -11.33 7.30 1.44
CA GLY A 35 -10.69 6.56 0.38
C GLY A 35 -11.07 5.09 0.38
N TYR A 36 -10.78 4.42 -0.72
CA TYR A 36 -11.05 3.00 -0.87
C TYR A 36 -10.16 2.15 0.05
N ALA A 37 -10.71 1.04 0.53
CA ALA A 37 -9.98 -0.01 1.21
C ALA A 37 -10.14 -1.32 0.44
N VAL A 38 -9.04 -2.06 0.33
CA VAL A 38 -9.04 -3.40 -0.26
C VAL A 38 -9.40 -4.42 0.80
N VAL A 39 -10.38 -5.27 0.49
CA VAL A 39 -10.81 -6.40 1.30
C VAL A 39 -10.66 -7.72 0.52
N PRO A 40 -10.27 -8.82 1.17
CA PRO A 40 -10.33 -10.14 0.55
C PRO A 40 -11.78 -10.60 0.36
N THR A 41 -12.04 -11.33 -0.71
CA THR A 41 -13.29 -12.06 -0.94
C THR A 41 -13.23 -13.49 -0.40
N ALA A 42 -12.01 -14.02 -0.20
CA ALA A 42 -11.74 -15.35 0.33
C ALA A 42 -10.79 -15.29 1.55
N ILE A 43 -10.65 -16.41 2.26
CA ILE A 43 -9.67 -16.55 3.34
C ILE A 43 -8.29 -16.73 2.69
N ILE A 44 -7.33 -15.89 3.05
CA ILE A 44 -5.94 -15.97 2.58
C ILE A 44 -5.05 -16.37 3.74
N TYR A 45 -4.30 -17.46 3.58
CA TYR A 45 -3.45 -17.98 4.63
C TYR A 45 -2.07 -17.29 4.66
N PRO A 46 -1.37 -17.35 5.81
CA PRO A 46 0.01 -16.89 5.88
C PRO A 46 0.90 -17.67 4.90
N GLY A 47 1.74 -16.96 4.14
CA GLY A 47 2.64 -17.54 3.14
C GLY A 47 2.02 -17.67 1.75
N GLU A 48 0.73 -17.42 1.60
CA GLU A 48 0.03 -17.44 0.32
C GLU A 48 0.22 -16.11 -0.44
N THR A 49 0.37 -16.22 -1.77
CA THR A 49 0.40 -15.07 -2.68
C THR A 49 -1.01 -14.56 -2.91
N ILE A 50 -1.20 -13.26 -2.74
CA ILE A 50 -2.50 -12.61 -2.92
C ILE A 50 -2.74 -12.41 -4.42
N ASP A 51 -3.79 -13.05 -4.93
CA ASP A 51 -4.25 -12.87 -6.30
C ASP A 51 -5.25 -11.70 -6.40
N GLY A 52 -5.18 -10.93 -7.48
CA GLY A 52 -6.08 -9.81 -7.74
C GLY A 52 -7.54 -10.21 -7.83
N GLY A 53 -7.84 -11.44 -8.28
CA GLY A 53 -9.21 -11.96 -8.35
C GLY A 53 -9.86 -12.22 -6.98
N GLN A 54 -9.07 -12.28 -5.91
CA GLN A 54 -9.55 -12.48 -4.53
C GLN A 54 -9.71 -11.15 -3.78
N LEU A 55 -9.59 -10.01 -4.46
CA LEU A 55 -9.62 -8.68 -3.86
C LEU A 55 -10.82 -7.89 -4.34
N GLN A 56 -11.37 -7.08 -3.43
CA GLN A 56 -12.45 -6.15 -3.72
C GLN A 56 -12.14 -4.80 -3.09
N GLU A 57 -12.33 -3.73 -3.85
CA GLU A 57 -12.27 -2.36 -3.34
C GLU A 57 -13.63 -1.97 -2.79
N VAL A 58 -13.63 -1.51 -1.54
CA VAL A 58 -14.83 -1.07 -0.82
C VAL A 58 -14.59 0.33 -0.30
N GLU A 59 -15.57 1.21 -0.48
CA GLU A 59 -15.53 2.56 0.06
C GLU A 59 -15.55 2.52 1.59
N VAL A 60 -14.61 3.21 2.22
CA VAL A 60 -14.54 3.24 3.68
C VAL A 60 -15.62 4.16 4.20
N THR A 61 -16.63 3.64 4.89
CA THR A 61 -17.66 4.50 5.51
C THR A 61 -17.31 4.88 6.96
N ASN A 62 -16.31 4.22 7.57
CA ASN A 62 -15.99 4.38 8.98
C ASN A 62 -14.83 5.38 9.21
N PRO A 63 -15.08 6.55 9.84
CA PRO A 63 -14.03 7.54 10.12
C PRO A 63 -13.02 7.08 11.19
N ASN A 64 -13.32 6.03 11.96
CA ASN A 64 -12.41 5.47 12.97
C ASN A 64 -11.55 4.31 12.46
N LEU A 65 -11.54 4.05 11.15
CA LEU A 65 -10.75 2.95 10.60
C LEU A 65 -9.25 3.19 10.83
N ALA A 66 -8.57 2.20 11.41
CA ALA A 66 -7.13 2.28 11.67
C ALA A 66 -6.37 2.52 10.36
N ALA A 67 -5.50 3.54 10.33
CA ALA A 67 -4.68 3.83 9.16
C ALA A 67 -3.69 2.70 8.85
N GLY A 68 -3.20 2.65 7.59
CA GLY A 68 -2.22 1.66 7.15
C GLY A 68 -2.84 0.39 6.53
N TYR A 69 -4.03 0.51 5.94
CA TYR A 69 -4.58 -0.49 5.03
C TYR A 69 -4.27 -0.14 3.58
N ALA A 70 -4.25 -1.17 2.73
CA ALA A 70 -4.06 -1.00 1.31
C ALA A 70 -5.29 -0.34 0.67
N LYS A 71 -5.04 0.63 -0.21
CA LYS A 71 -6.10 1.46 -0.81
C LYS A 71 -6.51 1.03 -2.20
N SER A 72 -5.60 0.37 -2.92
CA SER A 72 -5.82 -0.13 -4.27
C SER A 72 -5.41 -1.58 -4.39
N ILE A 73 -6.08 -2.33 -5.28
CA ILE A 73 -5.76 -3.74 -5.56
C ILE A 73 -4.30 -3.91 -5.98
N GLU A 74 -3.75 -2.95 -6.74
CA GLU A 74 -2.37 -2.97 -7.25
C GLU A 74 -1.31 -2.99 -6.14
N GLU A 75 -1.60 -2.39 -4.97
CA GLU A 75 -0.68 -2.36 -3.83
C GLU A 75 -0.55 -3.73 -3.15
N VAL A 76 -1.56 -4.58 -3.30
CA VAL A 76 -1.68 -5.87 -2.62
C VAL A 76 -1.42 -7.04 -3.56
N SER A 77 -1.78 -6.89 -4.83
CA SER A 77 -1.67 -7.94 -5.84
C SER A 77 -0.22 -8.43 -5.97
N GLY A 78 -0.01 -9.74 -5.86
CA GLY A 78 1.32 -10.36 -5.94
C GLY A 78 2.14 -10.33 -4.64
N MET A 79 1.64 -9.67 -3.59
CA MET A 79 2.26 -9.71 -2.25
C MET A 79 1.95 -11.03 -1.54
N ILE A 80 2.77 -11.40 -0.56
CA ILE A 80 2.52 -12.55 0.31
C ILE A 80 2.02 -12.08 1.68
N SER A 81 0.97 -12.72 2.19
CA SER A 81 0.46 -12.40 3.52
C SER A 81 1.31 -13.02 4.63
N LYS A 82 1.59 -12.26 5.69
CA LYS A 82 2.26 -12.75 6.92
C LYS A 82 1.29 -13.28 7.97
N ARG A 83 -0.02 -13.06 7.81
CA ARG A 83 -1.07 -13.49 8.75
C ARG A 83 -2.32 -13.94 7.99
N THR A 84 -3.24 -14.61 8.68
CA THR A 84 -4.52 -14.97 8.07
C THR A 84 -5.34 -13.71 7.79
N LEU A 85 -5.73 -13.50 6.53
CA LEU A 85 -6.65 -12.45 6.14
C LEU A 85 -8.04 -13.07 6.00
N LEU A 86 -9.02 -12.43 6.63
CA LEU A 86 -10.41 -12.87 6.59
C LEU A 86 -11.17 -12.09 5.52
N PRO A 87 -12.16 -12.71 4.87
CA PRO A 87 -12.98 -12.03 3.89
C PRO A 87 -13.71 -10.83 4.52
N GLY A 88 -13.85 -9.76 3.75
CA GLY A 88 -14.51 -8.52 4.15
C GLY A 88 -13.75 -7.69 5.20
N ARG A 89 -12.52 -8.06 5.57
CA ARG A 89 -11.65 -7.24 6.43
C ARG A 89 -10.63 -6.48 5.61
N THR A 90 -10.28 -5.28 6.07
CA THR A 90 -9.22 -4.46 5.46
C THR A 90 -7.87 -5.16 5.56
N ILE A 91 -7.07 -5.07 4.50
CA ILE A 91 -5.72 -5.65 4.45
C ILE A 91 -4.71 -4.61 4.96
N PRO A 92 -4.07 -4.82 6.12
CA PRO A 92 -3.04 -3.91 6.59
C PRO A 92 -1.75 -4.10 5.77
N VAL A 93 -1.17 -3.02 5.24
CA VAL A 93 0.05 -3.07 4.42
C VAL A 93 1.23 -3.67 5.21
N GLY A 94 1.30 -3.40 6.52
CA GLY A 94 2.30 -3.98 7.41
C GLY A 94 2.17 -5.50 7.60
N ALA A 95 1.06 -6.12 7.19
CA ALA A 95 0.90 -7.58 7.18
C ALA A 95 1.34 -8.23 5.87
N LEU A 96 1.70 -7.45 4.86
CA LEU A 96 2.18 -7.94 3.59
C LEU A 96 3.70 -8.00 3.58
N ARG A 97 4.22 -8.79 2.65
CA ARG A 97 5.64 -8.81 2.26
C ARG A 97 5.74 -9.08 0.77
N GLU A 98 6.84 -8.66 0.17
CA GLU A 98 7.16 -9.05 -1.19
C GLU A 98 7.44 -10.57 -1.28
N PRO A 99 7.09 -11.20 -2.40
CA PRO A 99 7.47 -12.58 -2.66
C PRO A 99 8.99 -12.69 -2.78
N TYR A 100 9.54 -13.82 -2.31
CA TYR A 100 10.96 -14.09 -2.56
C TYR A 100 11.14 -14.42 -4.03
N THR A 101 12.14 -13.83 -4.67
CA THR A 101 12.49 -14.15 -6.06
C THR A 101 13.01 -15.58 -6.17
N VAL A 102 13.74 -16.03 -5.16
CA VAL A 102 14.22 -17.41 -5.03
C VAL A 102 13.95 -17.93 -3.62
N THR A 103 13.48 -19.16 -3.55
CA THR A 103 13.19 -19.83 -2.28
C THR A 103 14.22 -20.91 -2.00
N ARG A 104 14.51 -21.14 -0.72
CA ARG A 104 15.40 -22.21 -0.28
C ARG A 104 14.91 -23.56 -0.81
N GLY A 105 15.83 -24.34 -1.37
CA GLY A 105 15.54 -25.68 -1.85
C GLY A 105 14.83 -25.72 -3.21
N SER A 106 14.43 -24.56 -3.78
CA SER A 106 13.92 -24.51 -5.14
C SER A 106 14.99 -24.92 -6.15
N GLN A 107 14.57 -25.36 -7.33
CA GLN A 107 15.47 -25.69 -8.43
C GLN A 107 15.61 -24.45 -9.32
N ILE A 108 16.82 -23.86 -9.33
CA ILE A 108 17.13 -22.64 -10.09
C ILE A 108 18.31 -22.88 -11.02
N ARG A 109 18.58 -21.91 -11.91
CA ARG A 109 19.77 -21.91 -12.77
C ARG A 109 20.85 -21.01 -12.18
N LEU A 110 22.03 -21.58 -11.99
CA LEU A 110 23.26 -20.84 -11.71
C LEU A 110 23.84 -20.37 -13.04
N VAL A 111 24.15 -19.09 -13.15
CA VAL A 111 24.79 -18.50 -14.33
C VAL A 111 26.12 -17.89 -13.89
N PHE A 112 27.20 -18.38 -14.47
CA PHE A 112 28.54 -17.85 -14.26
C PHE A 112 29.02 -17.22 -15.56
N SER A 113 29.41 -15.95 -15.54
CA SER A 113 29.91 -15.25 -16.73
C SER A 113 31.35 -14.80 -16.52
N MET A 114 32.24 -15.14 -17.45
CA MET A 114 33.63 -14.68 -17.48
C MET A 114 34.00 -14.23 -18.89
N GLY A 115 34.10 -12.92 -19.09
CA GLY A 115 34.34 -12.34 -20.43
C GLY A 115 33.22 -12.71 -21.41
N MET A 116 33.57 -13.44 -22.47
CA MET A 116 32.62 -13.92 -23.48
C MET A 116 32.04 -15.31 -23.18
N MET A 117 32.45 -15.96 -22.08
CA MET A 117 32.01 -17.31 -21.72
C MET A 117 30.93 -17.26 -20.65
N THR A 118 29.81 -17.95 -20.90
CA THR A 118 28.73 -18.13 -19.92
C THR A 118 28.53 -19.62 -19.66
N ILE A 119 28.62 -20.01 -18.40
CA ILE A 119 28.38 -21.38 -17.94
C ILE A 119 27.06 -21.38 -17.16
N SER A 120 26.18 -22.32 -17.47
CA SER A 120 24.94 -22.54 -16.72
C SER A 120 24.94 -23.90 -16.05
N ALA A 121 24.50 -23.97 -14.80
CA ALA A 121 24.36 -25.22 -14.06
C ALA A 121 23.04 -25.24 -13.26
N ALA A 122 22.59 -26.44 -12.87
CA ALA A 122 21.46 -26.55 -11.94
C ALA A 122 21.93 -26.19 -10.52
N GLY A 123 21.14 -25.36 -9.84
CA GLY A 123 21.41 -24.94 -8.48
C GLY A 123 20.22 -25.10 -7.56
N SER A 124 20.50 -25.22 -6.27
CA SER A 124 19.50 -25.16 -5.22
C SER A 124 19.91 -24.10 -4.19
N PRO A 125 19.12 -23.03 -3.98
CA PRO A 125 19.42 -22.01 -2.99
C PRO A 125 19.41 -22.61 -1.59
N LEU A 126 20.38 -22.22 -0.77
CA LEU A 126 20.43 -22.60 0.64
C LEU A 126 19.61 -21.65 1.52
N GLU A 127 19.30 -20.46 1.01
CA GLU A 127 18.64 -19.34 1.69
C GLU A 127 17.58 -18.74 0.75
N ASP A 128 16.54 -18.13 1.33
CA ASP A 128 15.58 -17.33 0.58
C ASP A 128 16.23 -16.00 0.17
N GLY A 129 15.92 -15.52 -1.04
CA GLY A 129 16.57 -14.34 -1.60
C GLY A 129 15.61 -13.45 -2.39
N PHE A 130 15.82 -12.15 -2.26
CA PHE A 130 15.22 -11.13 -3.12
C PHE A 130 16.12 -10.83 -4.32
N THR A 131 15.54 -10.25 -5.37
CA THR A 131 16.29 -9.73 -6.51
C THR A 131 17.39 -8.76 -6.05
N GLY A 132 18.61 -8.95 -6.55
CA GLY A 132 19.79 -8.16 -6.19
C GLY A 132 20.49 -8.61 -4.90
N GLN A 133 19.93 -9.55 -4.14
CA GLN A 133 20.56 -10.06 -2.93
C GLN A 133 21.62 -11.11 -3.25
N VAL A 134 22.73 -11.10 -2.52
CA VAL A 134 23.74 -12.16 -2.59
C VAL A 134 23.35 -13.29 -1.66
N ILE A 135 23.17 -14.50 -2.21
CA ILE A 135 22.83 -15.70 -1.44
C ILE A 135 23.75 -16.86 -1.80
N ARG A 136 23.77 -17.89 -0.95
CA ARG A 136 24.49 -19.14 -1.23
C ARG A 136 23.58 -20.15 -1.90
N ALA A 137 24.09 -20.81 -2.92
CA ALA A 137 23.41 -21.87 -3.63
C ALA A 137 24.35 -23.07 -3.82
N ARG A 138 23.79 -24.27 -3.73
CA ARG A 138 24.52 -25.51 -4.00
C ARG A 138 24.33 -25.86 -5.47
N ASN A 139 25.42 -26.05 -6.18
CA ASN A 139 25.39 -26.66 -7.51
C ASN A 139 24.94 -28.13 -7.38
N MET A 140 23.88 -28.51 -8.08
CA MET A 140 23.31 -29.86 -7.99
C MET A 140 24.17 -30.90 -8.72
N ASP A 141 24.94 -30.48 -9.73
CA ASP A 141 25.79 -31.34 -10.54
C ASP A 141 27.11 -31.68 -9.82
N SER A 142 27.76 -30.67 -9.21
CA SER A 142 29.06 -30.83 -8.55
C SER A 142 29.00 -30.92 -7.02
N GLY A 143 27.86 -30.55 -6.42
CA GLY A 143 27.69 -30.47 -4.97
C GLY A 143 28.38 -29.27 -4.30
N VAL A 144 29.14 -28.46 -5.05
CA VAL A 144 29.87 -27.29 -4.56
C VAL A 144 28.90 -26.15 -4.21
N ILE A 145 29.15 -25.47 -3.09
CA ILE A 145 28.39 -24.28 -2.69
C ILE A 145 29.05 -23.04 -3.28
N VAL A 146 28.28 -22.25 -4.02
CA VAL A 146 28.70 -21.00 -4.64
C VAL A 146 27.87 -19.85 -4.07
N SER A 147 28.47 -18.66 -4.00
CA SER A 147 27.76 -17.43 -3.65
C SER A 147 27.50 -16.64 -4.91
N GLY A 148 26.29 -16.10 -5.06
CA GLY A 148 25.93 -15.31 -6.22
C GLY A 148 24.77 -14.37 -5.96
N THR A 149 24.56 -13.44 -6.88
CA THR A 149 23.50 -12.43 -6.82
C THR A 149 22.25 -12.94 -7.51
N VAL A 150 21.11 -12.85 -6.85
CA VAL A 150 19.81 -13.21 -7.45
C VAL A 150 19.43 -12.18 -8.51
N LEU A 151 19.09 -12.64 -9.70
CA LEU A 151 18.59 -11.81 -10.79
C LEU A 151 17.05 -11.82 -10.78
N ALA A 152 16.44 -10.82 -11.43
CA ALA A 152 14.99 -10.67 -11.50
C ALA A 152 14.27 -11.81 -12.23
N ASP A 153 15.02 -12.58 -13.04
CA ASP A 153 14.53 -13.75 -13.76
C ASP A 153 14.52 -15.04 -12.90
N GLY A 154 14.90 -14.95 -11.62
CA GLY A 154 14.99 -16.11 -10.72
C GLY A 154 16.28 -16.92 -10.86
N THR A 155 17.23 -16.47 -11.67
CA THR A 155 18.56 -17.07 -11.77
C THR A 155 19.54 -16.46 -10.77
N ILE A 156 20.64 -17.17 -10.50
CA ILE A 156 21.69 -16.65 -9.61
C ILE A 156 22.95 -16.45 -10.43
N HIS A 157 23.40 -15.20 -10.50
CA HIS A 157 24.65 -14.81 -11.11
C HIS A 157 25.82 -15.01 -10.16
N VAL A 158 26.71 -15.94 -10.48
CA VAL A 158 27.90 -16.25 -9.68
C VAL A 158 29.07 -15.44 -10.23
N ALA A 159 29.68 -14.61 -9.38
CA ALA A 159 30.91 -13.91 -9.73
C ALA A 159 32.13 -14.81 -9.48
N ALA A 160 33.14 -14.69 -10.35
CA ALA A 160 34.45 -15.27 -10.09
C ALA A 160 35.08 -14.55 -8.89
N LYS A 161 35.66 -15.32 -7.96
CA LYS A 161 36.50 -14.77 -6.90
C LYS A 161 37.87 -14.41 -7.44
#